data_AF-A0A7E5A241-F1
#
_entry.id   AF-A0A7E5A241-F1
#
_cell.length_a   1.000
_cell.length_b   1.000
_cell.length_c   1.000
_cell.angle_alpha   90.00
_cell.angle_beta   90.00
_cell.angle_gamma   90.00
#
_symmetry.space_group_name_H-M   'P 1'
#
loop_
_entity.id
_entity.type
_entity.pdbx_description
1 polymer ?
#
loop_
_entity_poly.entity_id
_entity_poly.type
_entity_poly.pdbx_seq_one_letter_code
_entity_poly.pdbx_strand_id
1 'polypeptide(L)'
;MDSGSGFRRTQSLRYPKSATNSPNSLGVRRMRPSFRSRSSKGARGETSTALARMTPQQRQALVSSWRGLRGQTGPLMRKIFTELEIVSPKVKDIFYKAALVECFVQKEPKRGATMDDHIKLTVSFFDDIIANIENEAEVINMIKHVGQQHAILQQSCAFRSDIWESVGEIAVEKICMTDSVQKTREAARAWRSLIAFVTDELRCGFEGEAKAFSRRNSAEQIAEESPDSDDMIRKLQKMRLDYTSTVPMG
;
A
#
# COMPACT_ATOMS: atom_id res chain seq x y z
N MET A 1 59.09 37.68 -25.69
CA MET A 1 60.34 36.90 -25.63
C MET A 1 59.93 35.48 -25.28
N ASP A 2 59.38 34.70 -26.20
CA ASP A 2 59.94 34.06 -27.41
C ASP A 2 60.60 32.69 -27.12
N SER A 3 60.34 31.75 -28.05
CA SER A 3 60.87 30.38 -28.23
C SER A 3 60.28 29.26 -27.34
N GLY A 4 59.76 28.13 -27.84
CA GLY A 4 59.69 27.57 -29.19
C GLY A 4 59.75 26.03 -29.17
N SER A 5 59.10 25.38 -30.15
CA SER A 5 59.21 23.96 -30.56
C SER A 5 58.46 22.90 -29.71
N GLY A 6 57.68 21.95 -30.25
CA GLY A 6 57.37 21.61 -31.64
C GLY A 6 56.90 20.15 -31.79
N PHE A 7 55.92 19.94 -32.70
CA PHE A 7 55.63 18.71 -33.47
C PHE A 7 54.98 17.49 -32.73
N ARG A 8 54.04 16.69 -33.27
CA ARG A 8 53.66 16.38 -34.66
C ARG A 8 52.24 15.72 -34.72
N ARG A 9 51.44 16.10 -35.74
CA ARG A 9 50.16 15.48 -36.20
C ARG A 9 50.42 14.22 -37.06
N THR A 10 49.42 13.33 -37.16
CA THR A 10 48.98 12.63 -38.41
C THR A 10 47.45 12.35 -38.33
N GLN A 11 46.61 13.00 -39.15
CA GLN A 11 45.98 12.53 -40.42
C GLN A 11 45.13 11.26 -40.27
N SER A 12 43.79 11.29 -40.24
CA SER A 12 42.77 11.59 -41.28
C SER A 12 42.69 10.57 -42.43
N LEU A 13 41.57 9.82 -42.49
CA LEU A 13 40.94 9.39 -43.73
C LEU A 13 39.41 9.56 -43.61
N ARG A 14 38.82 10.15 -44.65
CA ARG A 14 37.42 10.56 -44.79
C ARG A 14 36.84 9.85 -46.05
N TYR A 15 35.59 9.36 -45.92
CA TYR A 15 34.51 9.27 -46.93
C TYR A 15 34.60 8.22 -48.07
N PRO A 16 33.47 7.76 -48.69
CA PRO A 16 32.30 8.56 -49.13
C PRO A 16 30.87 8.01 -48.85
N LYS A 17 29.87 8.89 -49.14
CA LYS A 17 28.40 8.70 -49.15
C LYS A 17 27.89 8.63 -50.61
N SER A 18 26.87 7.80 -50.88
CA SER A 18 25.72 8.01 -51.81
C SER A 18 24.88 6.70 -51.90
N ALA A 19 23.62 6.62 -51.43
CA ALA A 19 22.33 6.75 -52.17
C ALA A 19 22.24 5.85 -53.43
N THR A 20 21.28 4.91 -53.62
CA THR A 20 19.84 5.12 -53.89
C THR A 20 18.96 3.83 -53.86
N ASN A 21 17.64 4.01 -53.67
CA ASN A 21 16.45 3.25 -54.13
C ASN A 21 15.79 2.06 -53.35
N SER A 22 14.50 2.29 -53.01
CA SER A 22 13.43 1.54 -52.30
C SER A 22 12.91 0.25 -53.00
N PRO A 23 11.78 -0.43 -52.61
CA PRO A 23 10.83 -0.28 -51.48
C PRO A 23 10.36 -1.61 -50.79
N ASN A 24 9.40 -1.49 -49.85
CA ASN A 24 8.57 -2.53 -49.21
C ASN A 24 9.15 -3.32 -48.02
N SER A 25 8.75 -2.97 -46.79
CA SER A 25 7.81 -3.81 -46.04
C SER A 25 7.33 -3.14 -44.76
N LEU A 26 6.10 -3.50 -44.41
CA LEU A 26 5.20 -2.94 -43.43
C LEU A 26 5.65 -3.18 -41.98
N GLY A 27 5.48 -2.16 -41.14
CA GLY A 27 4.96 -2.31 -39.77
C GLY A 27 5.89 -2.84 -38.69
N VAL A 28 6.54 -1.94 -37.94
CA VAL A 28 6.97 -2.25 -36.56
C VAL A 28 6.63 -1.08 -35.63
N ARG A 29 5.53 -1.26 -34.90
CA ARG A 29 5.12 -0.40 -33.79
C ARG A 29 6.08 -0.66 -32.61
N ARG A 30 6.85 0.37 -32.23
CA ARG A 30 7.82 0.32 -31.14
C ARG A 30 7.09 0.22 -29.78
N MET A 31 6.80 -1.00 -29.33
CA MET A 31 6.32 -1.26 -27.96
C MET A 31 7.48 -1.08 -26.97
N ARG A 32 7.34 -0.15 -26.02
CA ARG A 32 8.21 -0.03 -24.85
C ARG A 32 8.00 -1.26 -23.95
N PRO A 33 9.05 -1.90 -23.40
CA PRO A 33 8.85 -2.94 -22.40
C PRO A 33 8.29 -2.31 -21.13
N SER A 34 7.00 -2.51 -20.89
CA SER A 34 6.39 -2.35 -19.58
C SER A 34 6.98 -3.43 -18.66
N PHE A 35 7.83 -3.05 -17.71
CA PHE A 35 8.23 -3.91 -16.61
C PHE A 35 7.02 -4.19 -15.72
N ARG A 36 6.20 -5.18 -16.12
CA ARG A 36 5.19 -5.81 -15.27
C ARG A 36 5.74 -7.16 -14.84
N SER A 37 6.38 -7.19 -13.68
CA SER A 37 6.68 -8.44 -12.98
C SER A 37 5.37 -9.04 -12.48
N ARG A 38 4.78 -9.94 -13.28
CA ARG A 38 3.77 -10.90 -12.82
C ARG A 38 4.51 -11.98 -12.04
N SER A 39 4.44 -11.93 -10.72
CA SER A 39 4.86 -13.07 -9.88
C SER A 39 3.79 -14.14 -9.91
N SER A 40 4.15 -15.30 -10.47
CA SER A 40 3.33 -16.50 -10.52
C SER A 40 3.19 -17.11 -9.13
N LYS A 41 1.95 -17.33 -8.70
CA LYS A 41 1.63 -18.26 -7.61
C LYS A 41 2.14 -19.66 -7.98
N GLY A 42 3.04 -20.22 -7.18
CA GLY A 42 3.40 -21.63 -7.26
C GLY A 42 4.82 -21.98 -6.82
N ALA A 43 5.10 -21.94 -5.51
CA ALA A 43 6.06 -22.81 -4.85
C ALA A 43 5.90 -22.65 -3.32
N ARG A 44 5.33 -23.65 -2.65
CA ARG A 44 5.48 -23.85 -1.20
C ARG A 44 6.89 -24.40 -0.95
N GLY A 45 7.90 -23.57 -1.13
CA GLY A 45 9.16 -23.65 -0.41
C GLY A 45 9.16 -22.49 0.56
N GLU A 46 9.76 -22.63 1.73
CA GLU A 46 9.95 -21.52 2.68
C GLU A 46 10.59 -20.33 1.95
N THR A 47 9.77 -19.40 1.48
CA THR A 47 10.23 -18.13 0.95
C THR A 47 10.76 -17.35 2.13
N SER A 48 12.05 -17.53 2.41
CA SER A 48 12.81 -16.72 3.36
C SER A 48 12.42 -15.26 3.16
N THR A 49 11.83 -14.63 4.17
CA THR A 49 11.32 -13.26 4.03
C THR A 49 12.48 -12.27 3.94
N ALA A 50 12.18 -11.02 3.55
CA ALA A 50 13.20 -9.97 3.58
C ALA A 50 13.76 -9.75 5.01
N LEU A 51 12.99 -10.07 6.04
CA LEU A 51 13.42 -10.01 7.44
C LEU A 51 14.42 -11.12 7.77
N ALA A 52 14.13 -12.36 7.36
CA ALA A 52 15.02 -13.52 7.53
C ALA A 52 16.40 -13.31 6.88
N ARG A 53 16.42 -12.63 5.72
CA ARG A 53 17.66 -12.33 4.98
C ARG A 53 18.47 -11.18 5.55
N MET A 54 17.94 -10.43 6.52
CA MET A 54 18.65 -9.31 7.12
C MET A 54 19.87 -9.83 7.91
N THR A 55 21.04 -9.22 7.74
CA THR A 55 22.23 -9.64 8.48
C THR A 55 22.19 -9.12 9.92
N PRO A 56 22.94 -9.73 10.86
CA PRO A 56 23.03 -9.21 12.24
C PRO A 56 23.49 -7.75 12.29
N GLN A 57 24.43 -7.35 11.44
CA GLN A 57 24.90 -5.96 11.33
C GLN A 57 23.79 -5.01 10.85
N GLN A 58 22.98 -5.43 9.87
CA GLN A 58 21.83 -4.65 9.41
C GLN A 58 20.77 -4.51 10.50
N ARG A 59 20.47 -5.58 11.24
CA ARG A 59 19.56 -5.52 12.40
C ARG A 59 20.08 -4.56 13.48
N GLN A 60 21.35 -4.66 13.84
CA GLN A 60 21.94 -3.75 14.83
C GLN A 60 21.92 -2.29 14.36
N ALA A 61 22.23 -2.04 13.10
CA ALA A 61 22.17 -0.70 12.50
C ALA A 61 20.74 -0.15 12.46
N LEU A 62 19.74 -1.00 12.20
CA LEU A 62 18.32 -0.65 12.25
C LEU A 62 17.89 -0.25 13.67
N VAL A 63 18.18 -1.08 14.67
CA VAL A 63 17.86 -0.78 16.08
C VAL A 63 18.54 0.52 16.54
N SER A 64 19.81 0.69 16.19
CA SER A 64 20.59 1.87 16.58
C SER A 64 20.09 3.14 15.90
N SER A 65 19.77 3.08 14.60
CA SER A 65 19.24 4.22 13.86
C SER A 65 17.82 4.58 14.31
N TRP A 66 16.95 3.59 14.61
CA TRP A 66 15.64 3.85 15.20
C TRP A 66 15.73 4.55 16.56
N ARG A 67 16.67 4.12 17.41
CA ARG A 67 16.99 4.83 18.66
C ARG A 67 17.48 6.25 18.38
N GLY A 68 18.27 6.46 17.34
CA GLY A 68 18.70 7.78 16.91
C GLY A 68 17.59 8.66 16.32
N LEU A 69 16.43 8.09 15.98
CA LEU A 69 15.23 8.82 15.54
C LEU A 69 14.31 9.21 16.70
N ARG A 70 14.61 8.77 17.93
CA ARG A 70 13.81 9.09 19.12
C ARG A 70 13.71 10.61 19.28
N GLY A 71 12.49 11.09 19.48
CA GLY A 71 12.17 12.53 19.54
C GLY A 71 11.70 13.13 18.21
N GLN A 72 12.06 12.55 17.06
CA GLN A 72 11.59 12.99 15.74
C GLN A 72 10.66 12.01 15.03
N THR A 73 10.38 10.84 15.62
CA THR A 73 9.48 9.82 15.04
C THR A 73 8.07 10.36 14.79
N GLY A 74 7.45 11.06 15.75
CA GLY A 74 6.12 11.66 15.58
C GLY A 74 6.07 12.68 14.42
N PRO A 75 6.93 13.71 14.40
CA PRO A 75 7.03 14.64 13.27
C PRO A 75 7.33 13.96 11.93
N LEU A 76 8.15 12.90 11.92
CA LEU A 76 8.46 12.13 10.72
C LEU A 76 7.23 11.39 10.18
N MET A 77 6.49 10.69 11.05
CA MET A 77 5.24 10.02 10.67
C MET A 77 4.20 11.02 10.19
N ARG A 78 4.11 12.20 10.81
CA ARG A 78 3.25 13.29 10.31
C ARG A 78 3.60 13.68 8.89
N LYS A 79 4.89 13.87 8.58
CA LYS A 79 5.33 14.21 7.21
C LYS A 79 4.94 13.11 6.21
N ILE A 80 5.08 11.83 6.60
CA ILE A 80 4.69 10.69 5.77
C ILE A 80 3.18 10.73 5.49
N PHE A 81 2.34 10.86 6.52
CA PHE A 81 0.88 10.90 6.34
C PHE A 81 0.41 12.15 5.58
N THR A 82 1.04 13.30 5.81
CA THR A 82 0.70 14.54 5.08
C THR A 82 1.01 14.39 3.59
N GLU A 83 2.17 13.84 3.23
CA GLU A 83 2.51 13.53 1.84
C GLU A 83 1.54 12.50 1.25
N LEU A 84 1.14 11.50 2.05
CA LEU A 84 0.18 10.49 1.64
C LEU A 84 -1.19 11.10 1.29
N GLU A 85 -1.67 12.06 2.07
CA GLU A 85 -2.90 12.81 1.77
C GLU A 85 -2.79 13.64 0.48
N ILE A 86 -1.59 14.15 0.17
CA ILE A 86 -1.36 14.90 -1.07
C ILE A 86 -1.43 13.97 -2.28
N VAL A 87 -0.74 12.83 -2.24
CA VAL A 87 -0.73 11.88 -3.37
C VAL A 87 -2.02 11.07 -3.48
N SER A 88 -2.71 10.88 -2.36
CA SER A 88 -3.99 10.17 -2.28
C SER A 88 -4.98 10.96 -1.41
N PRO A 89 -5.70 11.94 -1.99
CA PRO A 89 -6.69 12.75 -1.26
C PRO A 89 -7.78 11.93 -0.56
N LYS A 90 -8.01 10.69 -1.00
CA LYS A 90 -8.92 9.74 -0.34
C LYS A 90 -8.51 9.44 1.10
N VAL A 91 -7.21 9.42 1.40
CA VAL A 91 -6.71 9.17 2.76
C VAL A 91 -7.16 10.29 3.69
N LYS A 92 -7.12 11.53 3.20
CA LYS A 92 -7.67 12.68 3.91
C LYS A 92 -9.15 12.45 4.22
N ASP A 93 -9.95 12.13 3.21
CA ASP A 93 -11.39 11.88 3.40
C ASP A 93 -11.68 10.79 4.44
N ILE A 94 -10.84 9.74 4.50
CA ILE A 94 -10.96 8.66 5.49
C ILE A 94 -10.75 9.19 6.90
N PHE A 95 -9.67 9.94 7.15
CA PHE A 95 -9.40 10.53 8.46
C PHE A 95 -10.49 11.54 8.87
N TYR A 96 -11.02 12.31 7.93
CA TYR A 96 -12.14 13.22 8.19
C TYR A 96 -13.41 12.45 8.56
N LYS A 97 -13.78 11.41 7.81
CA LYS A 97 -14.94 10.56 8.13
C LYS A 97 -14.79 9.90 9.51
N ALA A 98 -13.60 9.41 9.82
CA ALA A 98 -13.29 8.82 11.12
C ALA A 98 -13.48 9.84 12.26
N ALA A 99 -12.93 11.04 12.12
CA ALA A 99 -13.11 12.12 13.09
C ALA A 99 -14.58 12.50 13.28
N LEU A 100 -15.37 12.53 12.21
CA LEU A 100 -16.82 12.76 12.32
C LEU A 100 -17.52 11.66 13.11
N VAL A 101 -17.23 10.39 12.82
CA VAL A 101 -17.83 9.25 13.55
C VAL A 101 -17.45 9.31 15.04
N GLU A 102 -16.20 9.63 15.38
CA GLU A 102 -15.78 9.81 16.77
C GLU A 102 -16.56 10.92 17.50
N CYS A 103 -16.86 12.03 16.82
CA CYS A 103 -17.67 13.11 17.39
C CYS A 103 -19.09 12.67 17.76
N PHE A 104 -19.67 11.70 17.05
CA PHE A 104 -21.05 11.24 17.25
C PHE A 104 -21.17 9.96 18.11
N VAL A 105 -20.15 9.10 18.15
CA VAL A 105 -20.20 7.78 18.81
C VAL A 105 -19.53 7.80 20.20
N GLN A 106 -19.73 8.87 20.98
CA GLN A 106 -19.08 9.17 22.28
C GLN A 106 -19.29 8.15 23.45
N LYS A 107 -19.53 6.86 23.20
CA LYS A 107 -19.87 5.86 24.22
C LYS A 107 -18.81 4.79 24.48
N GLU A 108 -17.77 4.65 23.66
CA GLU A 108 -16.72 3.63 23.82
C GLU A 108 -15.32 4.26 23.87
N PRO A 109 -14.34 3.67 24.57
CA PRO A 109 -13.04 4.28 24.77
C PRO A 109 -12.33 4.47 23.42
N LYS A 110 -11.90 5.72 23.18
CA LYS A 110 -11.14 6.26 22.04
C LYS A 110 -10.48 5.19 21.16
N ARG A 111 -11.22 4.68 20.17
CA ARG A 111 -10.62 3.99 19.03
C ARG A 111 -10.03 5.06 18.13
N GLY A 112 -8.82 5.51 18.47
CA GLY A 112 -8.15 6.61 17.78
C GLY A 112 -8.03 6.36 16.28
N ALA A 113 -8.86 7.07 15.53
CA ALA A 113 -8.98 6.95 14.08
C ALA A 113 -8.66 8.27 13.39
N THR A 114 -8.21 9.28 14.14
CA THR A 114 -7.65 10.52 13.59
C THR A 114 -6.21 10.32 13.07
N MET A 115 -5.72 11.24 12.23
CA MET A 115 -4.32 11.22 11.80
C MET A 115 -3.35 11.31 12.98
N ASP A 116 -3.67 12.11 14.01
CA ASP A 116 -2.81 12.28 15.19
C ASP A 116 -2.70 10.99 16.01
N ASP A 117 -3.77 10.21 16.06
CA ASP A 117 -3.74 8.89 16.70
C ASP A 117 -2.99 7.88 15.84
N HIS A 118 -3.21 7.88 14.52
CA HIS A 118 -2.45 7.04 13.60
C HIS A 118 -0.95 7.32 13.61
N ILE A 119 -0.53 8.57 13.83
CA ILE A 119 0.88 8.92 14.04
C ILE A 119 1.43 8.18 15.26
N LYS A 120 0.74 8.22 16.40
CA LYS A 120 1.17 7.54 17.64
C LYS A 120 1.16 6.02 17.48
N LEU A 121 0.08 5.48 16.91
CA LEU A 121 -0.07 4.06 16.62
C LEU A 121 1.04 3.56 15.70
N THR A 122 1.39 4.33 14.66
CA THR A 122 2.47 3.96 13.73
C THR A 122 3.83 3.98 14.42
N VAL A 123 4.10 4.94 15.31
CA VAL A 123 5.33 4.93 16.10
C VAL A 123 5.40 3.70 17.00
N SER A 124 4.33 3.38 17.73
CA SER A 124 4.24 2.17 18.56
C SER A 124 4.42 0.90 17.72
N PHE A 125 3.80 0.85 16.54
CA PHE A 125 3.91 -0.29 15.63
C PHE A 125 5.35 -0.54 15.19
N PHE A 126 6.11 0.51 14.83
CA PHE A 126 7.54 0.35 14.54
C PHE A 126 8.36 0.01 15.79
N ASP A 127 7.99 0.50 16.97
CA ASP A 127 8.61 0.08 18.22
C ASP A 127 8.45 -1.43 18.45
N ASP A 128 7.24 -1.95 18.28
CA ASP A 128 6.90 -3.36 18.47
C ASP A 128 7.57 -4.25 17.41
N ILE A 129 7.58 -3.84 16.14
CA ILE A 129 8.29 -4.57 15.06
C ILE A 129 9.77 -4.67 15.37
N ILE A 130 10.40 -3.55 15.75
CA ILE A 130 11.86 -3.51 15.95
C ILE A 130 12.25 -4.25 17.24
N ALA A 131 11.39 -4.24 18.27
CA ALA A 131 11.59 -5.03 19.48
C ALA A 131 11.54 -6.54 19.20
N ASN A 132 10.68 -6.98 18.27
CA ASN A 132 10.46 -8.39 17.94
C ASN A 132 11.16 -8.84 16.66
N ILE A 133 12.13 -8.08 16.15
CA ILE A 133 12.70 -8.28 14.81
C ILE A 133 13.38 -9.63 14.59
N GLU A 134 13.73 -10.34 15.67
CA GLU A 134 14.30 -11.69 15.65
C GLU A 134 13.21 -12.77 15.61
N ASN A 135 11.98 -12.47 16.05
CA ASN A 135 10.82 -13.35 15.99
C ASN A 135 9.98 -13.05 14.73
N GLU A 136 10.42 -13.59 13.61
CA GLU A 136 9.80 -13.34 12.30
C GLU A 136 8.31 -13.68 12.27
N ALA A 137 7.89 -14.80 12.84
CA ALA A 137 6.49 -15.22 12.82
C ALA A 137 5.58 -14.23 13.57
N GLU A 138 6.04 -13.74 14.72
CA GLU A 138 5.32 -12.72 15.50
C GLU A 138 5.21 -11.40 14.74
N VAL A 139 6.32 -10.94 14.13
CA VAL A 139 6.33 -9.71 13.33
C VAL A 139 5.39 -9.83 12.13
N ILE A 140 5.42 -10.94 11.39
CA ILE A 140 4.50 -11.18 10.26
C ILE A 140 3.04 -11.11 10.73
N ASN A 141 2.71 -11.78 11.83
CA ASN A 141 1.35 -11.81 12.34
C ASN A 141 0.88 -10.42 12.77
N MET A 142 1.72 -9.65 13.45
CA MET A 142 1.44 -8.28 13.87
C MET A 142 1.16 -7.38 12.66
N ILE A 143 2.03 -7.42 11.64
CA ILE A 143 1.89 -6.59 10.45
C ILE A 143 0.63 -6.98 9.66
N LYS A 144 0.40 -8.28 9.45
CA LYS A 144 -0.82 -8.75 8.77
C LYS A 144 -2.08 -8.34 9.49
N HIS A 145 -2.08 -8.43 10.82
CA HIS A 145 -3.22 -8.04 11.63
C HIS A 145 -3.61 -6.57 11.39
N VAL A 146 -2.63 -5.66 11.36
CA VAL A 146 -2.90 -4.25 11.03
C VAL A 146 -3.52 -4.12 9.63
N GLY A 147 -2.98 -4.82 8.63
CA GLY A 147 -3.54 -4.84 7.28
C GLY A 147 -5.00 -5.33 7.24
N GLN A 148 -5.32 -6.39 7.98
CA GLN A 148 -6.67 -6.95 8.10
C GLN A 148 -7.65 -5.95 8.71
N GLN A 149 -7.26 -5.23 9.78
CA GLN A 149 -8.11 -4.22 10.40
C GLN A 149 -8.49 -3.08 9.44
N HIS A 150 -7.65 -2.79 8.44
CA HIS A 150 -7.94 -1.79 7.42
C HIS A 150 -8.84 -2.30 6.27
N ALA A 151 -9.09 -3.61 6.18
CA ALA A 151 -9.88 -4.19 5.08
C ALA A 151 -11.34 -3.71 5.06
N ILE A 152 -11.89 -3.37 6.23
CA ILE A 152 -13.25 -2.79 6.36
C ILE A 152 -13.40 -1.48 5.57
N LEU A 153 -12.30 -0.72 5.43
CA LEU A 153 -12.29 0.56 4.70
C LEU A 153 -12.43 0.38 3.19
N GLN A 154 -12.21 -0.82 2.65
CA GLN A 154 -12.41 -1.09 1.24
C GLN A 154 -13.88 -0.89 0.83
N GLN A 155 -14.82 -1.28 1.69
CA GLN A 155 -16.25 -1.19 1.38
C GLN A 155 -16.79 0.22 1.65
N SER A 156 -16.45 0.81 2.80
CA SER A 156 -17.01 2.10 3.22
C SER A 156 -16.31 3.31 2.61
N CYS A 157 -15.04 3.18 2.26
CA CYS A 157 -14.19 4.30 1.85
C CYS A 157 -13.40 4.05 0.56
N ALA A 158 -13.64 2.93 -0.14
CA ALA A 158 -12.89 2.53 -1.34
C ALA A 158 -11.36 2.54 -1.11
N PHE A 159 -10.92 2.19 0.11
CA PHE A 159 -9.51 1.97 0.42
C PHE A 159 -8.99 0.78 -0.39
N ARG A 160 -7.81 0.91 -0.99
CA ARG A 160 -7.26 -0.07 -1.92
C ARG A 160 -5.76 -0.32 -1.68
N SER A 161 -5.25 -1.40 -2.24
CA SER A 161 -3.86 -1.82 -2.09
C SER A 161 -2.83 -0.78 -2.56
N ASP A 162 -3.18 0.07 -3.52
CA ASP A 162 -2.29 1.14 -4.01
C ASP A 162 -1.93 2.17 -2.93
N ILE A 163 -2.77 2.35 -1.93
CA ILE A 163 -2.46 3.24 -0.79
C ILE A 163 -1.27 2.69 0.01
N TRP A 164 -1.17 1.37 0.19
CA TRP A 164 -0.02 0.74 0.86
C TRP A 164 1.28 0.90 0.07
N GLU A 165 1.21 0.86 -1.27
CA GLU A 165 2.35 1.12 -2.14
C GLU A 165 2.85 2.56 -1.96
N SER A 166 1.95 3.54 -1.97
CA SER A 166 2.29 4.95 -1.70
C SER A 166 2.87 5.16 -0.30
N VAL A 167 2.33 4.51 0.73
CA VAL A 167 2.89 4.55 2.11
C VAL A 167 4.34 4.06 2.08
N GLY A 168 4.62 2.94 1.41
CA GLY A 168 5.97 2.37 1.33
C GLY A 168 6.96 3.27 0.63
N GLU A 169 6.58 3.83 -0.52
CA GLU A 169 7.43 4.75 -1.29
C GLU A 169 7.78 6.00 -0.49
N ILE A 170 6.78 6.65 0.10
CA ILE A 170 6.97 7.86 0.91
C ILE A 170 7.78 7.54 2.17
N ALA A 171 7.49 6.43 2.85
CA ALA A 171 8.23 6.03 4.04
C ALA A 171 9.70 5.78 3.73
N VAL A 172 10.02 5.10 2.63
CA VAL A 172 11.41 4.92 2.19
C VAL A 172 12.08 6.27 1.95
N GLU A 173 11.43 7.18 1.23
CA GLU A 173 11.96 8.52 0.95
C GLU A 173 12.25 9.27 2.26
N LYS A 174 11.24 9.47 3.11
CA LYS A 174 11.38 10.32 4.29
C LYS A 174 12.27 9.70 5.37
N ILE A 175 12.18 8.39 5.61
CA ILE A 175 12.99 7.72 6.65
C ILE A 175 14.46 7.63 6.21
N CYS A 176 14.74 7.25 4.95
CA CYS A 176 16.13 7.12 4.47
C CYS A 176 16.85 8.47 4.29
N MET A 177 16.12 9.60 4.34
CA MET A 177 16.70 10.94 4.33
C MET A 177 17.10 11.46 5.71
N THR A 178 16.79 10.73 6.78
CA THR A 178 17.17 11.16 8.13
C THR A 178 18.64 10.89 8.44
N ASP A 179 19.29 11.82 9.14
CA ASP A 179 20.72 11.70 9.49
C ASP A 179 21.03 10.40 10.22
N SER A 180 20.17 9.98 11.16
CA SER A 180 20.34 8.74 11.92
C SER A 180 20.36 7.49 11.04
N VAL A 181 19.68 7.51 9.89
CA VAL A 181 19.68 6.40 8.91
C VAL A 181 20.81 6.53 7.90
N GLN A 182 21.20 7.75 7.54
CA GLN A 182 22.27 8.01 6.57
C GLN A 182 23.68 7.79 7.12
N LYS A 183 23.84 7.71 8.45
CA LYS A 183 25.12 7.43 9.12
C LYS A 183 25.82 6.17 8.60
N THR A 184 25.09 5.13 8.22
CA THR A 184 25.67 3.87 7.72
C THR A 184 24.91 3.32 6.53
N ARG A 185 25.61 2.61 5.64
CA ARG A 185 24.99 1.95 4.49
C ARG A 185 24.08 0.80 4.93
N GLU A 186 24.44 0.17 6.04
CA GLU A 186 23.76 -0.94 6.67
C GLU A 186 22.41 -0.51 7.20
N ALA A 187 22.32 0.64 7.88
CA ALA A 187 21.05 1.21 8.34
C ALA A 187 20.14 1.52 7.14
N ALA A 188 20.64 2.25 6.14
CA ALA A 188 19.85 2.60 4.97
C ALA A 188 19.37 1.35 4.19
N ARG A 189 20.16 0.27 4.13
CA ARG A 189 19.74 -1.00 3.53
C ARG A 189 18.66 -1.68 4.37
N ALA A 190 18.88 -1.78 5.69
CA ALA A 190 17.95 -2.41 6.60
C ALA A 190 16.58 -1.73 6.59
N TRP A 191 16.54 -0.38 6.59
CA TRP A 191 15.29 0.37 6.50
C TRP A 191 14.52 0.13 5.21
N ARG A 192 15.19 0.14 4.04
CA ARG A 192 14.53 -0.18 2.76
C ARG A 192 13.94 -1.59 2.77
N SER A 193 14.70 -2.56 3.27
CA SER A 193 14.23 -3.94 3.37
C SER A 193 13.07 -4.10 4.36
N LEU A 194 13.13 -3.42 5.51
CA LEU A 194 12.06 -3.45 6.50
C LEU A 194 10.78 -2.81 5.97
N ILE A 195 10.87 -1.63 5.35
CA ILE A 195 9.69 -0.91 4.85
C ILE A 195 9.02 -1.71 3.74
N ALA A 196 9.79 -2.24 2.78
CA ALA A 196 9.24 -3.11 1.73
C ALA A 196 8.52 -4.32 2.32
N PHE A 197 9.15 -4.99 3.30
CA PHE A 197 8.55 -6.11 4.00
C PHE A 197 7.25 -5.73 4.73
N VAL A 198 7.26 -4.64 5.51
CA VAL A 198 6.08 -4.17 6.22
C VAL A 198 4.94 -3.86 5.25
N THR A 199 5.22 -3.16 4.15
CA THR A 199 4.19 -2.80 3.17
C THR A 199 3.63 -4.01 2.43
N ASP A 200 4.48 -4.99 2.13
CA ASP A 200 4.07 -6.24 1.47
C ASP A 200 3.17 -7.08 2.39
N GLU A 201 3.53 -7.22 3.67
CA GLU A 201 2.73 -7.98 4.63
C GLU A 201 1.43 -7.25 5.04
N LEU A 202 1.45 -5.91 5.15
CA LEU A 202 0.23 -5.09 5.34
C LEU A 202 -0.75 -5.33 4.19
N ARG A 203 -0.26 -5.25 2.95
CA ARG A 203 -1.04 -5.53 1.75
C ARG A 203 -1.56 -6.96 1.75
N CYS A 204 -0.72 -7.94 2.11
CA CYS A 204 -1.11 -9.34 2.16
C CYS A 204 -2.27 -9.57 3.14
N GLY A 205 -2.17 -9.02 4.36
CA GLY A 205 -3.23 -9.07 5.37
C GLY A 205 -4.51 -8.40 4.90
N PHE A 206 -4.38 -7.18 4.34
CA PHE A 206 -5.50 -6.42 3.78
C PHE A 206 -6.24 -7.17 2.68
N GLU A 207 -5.52 -7.65 1.66
CA GLU A 207 -6.13 -8.33 0.51
C GLU A 207 -6.76 -9.67 0.89
N GLY A 208 -6.16 -10.38 1.86
CA GLY A 208 -6.70 -11.63 2.37
C GLY A 208 -8.07 -11.41 3.00
N GLU A 209 -8.17 -10.41 3.88
CA GLU A 209 -9.39 -10.10 4.62
C GLU A 209 -10.44 -9.41 3.76
N ALA A 210 -10.05 -8.48 2.88
CA ALA A 210 -10.98 -7.80 1.99
C ALA A 210 -11.71 -8.77 1.06
N LYS A 211 -11.02 -9.80 0.56
CA LYS A 211 -11.64 -10.88 -0.22
C LYS A 211 -12.61 -11.70 0.63
N ALA A 212 -12.31 -11.91 1.92
CA ALA A 212 -13.22 -12.60 2.83
C ALA A 212 -14.49 -11.78 3.09
N PHE A 213 -14.36 -10.47 3.33
CA PHE A 213 -15.50 -9.57 3.49
C PHE A 213 -16.40 -9.52 2.26
N SER A 214 -15.83 -9.41 1.05
CA SER A 214 -16.64 -9.44 -0.18
C SER A 214 -17.42 -10.76 -0.32
N ARG A 215 -16.82 -11.92 -0.01
CA ARG A 215 -17.52 -13.21 -0.08
C ARG A 215 -18.64 -13.33 0.93
N ARG A 216 -18.42 -12.88 2.18
CA ARG A 216 -19.44 -12.91 3.24
C ARG A 216 -20.65 -12.06 2.86
N ASN A 217 -20.41 -10.84 2.39
CA ASN A 217 -21.49 -9.94 1.96
C ASN A 217 -22.28 -10.51 0.78
N SER A 218 -21.61 -11.14 -0.20
CA SER A 218 -22.30 -11.82 -1.30
C SER A 218 -23.12 -13.04 -0.84
N ALA A 219 -22.62 -13.81 0.12
CA ALA A 219 -23.34 -14.96 0.67
C ALA A 219 -24.56 -14.54 1.51
N GLU A 220 -24.43 -13.46 2.28
CA GLU A 220 -25.54 -12.85 3.04
C GLU A 220 -26.62 -12.30 2.09
N GLN A 221 -26.23 -11.61 1.00
CA GLN A 221 -27.19 -11.16 -0.03
C GLN A 221 -27.93 -12.32 -0.70
N ILE A 222 -27.25 -13.43 -1.02
CA ILE A 222 -27.88 -14.62 -1.60
C ILE A 222 -28.82 -15.31 -0.59
N ALA A 223 -28.47 -15.33 0.69
CA ALA A 223 -29.31 -15.88 1.75
C ALA A 223 -30.56 -15.02 2.02
N GLU A 224 -30.43 -13.69 1.95
CA GLU A 224 -31.55 -12.76 2.09
C GLU A 224 -32.45 -12.69 0.83
N GLU A 225 -31.93 -13.02 -0.36
CA GLU A 225 -32.72 -13.21 -1.59
C GLU A 225 -33.45 -14.57 -1.64
N SER A 226 -33.37 -15.38 -0.58
CA SER A 226 -34.20 -16.57 -0.39
C SER A 226 -35.30 -16.38 0.67
N PRO A 227 -36.31 -15.53 0.43
CA PRO A 227 -37.66 -15.84 0.82
C PRO A 227 -38.37 -16.44 -0.39
N ASP A 228 -39.18 -17.46 -0.14
CA ASP A 228 -40.20 -17.96 -1.04
C ASP A 228 -40.88 -16.80 -1.81
N SER A 229 -40.38 -16.48 -3.02
CA SER A 229 -40.81 -15.31 -3.81
C SER A 229 -42.32 -15.38 -4.08
N ASP A 230 -42.82 -16.61 -4.14
CA ASP A 230 -44.24 -16.94 -4.20
C ASP A 230 -45.01 -16.48 -2.95
N ASP A 231 -44.46 -16.55 -1.74
CA ASP A 231 -45.15 -16.12 -0.51
C ASP A 231 -45.25 -14.58 -0.41
N MET A 232 -44.22 -13.85 -0.86
CA MET A 232 -44.27 -12.38 -0.93
C MET A 232 -45.25 -11.91 -2.00
N ILE A 233 -45.23 -12.54 -3.19
CA ILE A 233 -46.19 -12.23 -4.27
C ILE A 233 -47.62 -12.57 -3.82
N ARG A 234 -47.83 -13.70 -3.13
CA ARG A 234 -49.15 -14.07 -2.56
C ARG A 234 -49.62 -13.09 -1.49
N LYS A 235 -48.75 -12.63 -0.59
CA LYS A 235 -49.09 -11.59 0.39
C LYS A 235 -49.48 -10.27 -0.27
N LEU A 236 -48.75 -9.84 -1.30
CA LEU A 236 -49.09 -8.63 -2.06
C LEU A 236 -50.41 -8.77 -2.83
N GLN A 237 -50.68 -9.94 -3.40
CA GLN A 237 -51.96 -10.22 -4.07
C GLN A 237 -53.13 -10.24 -3.08
N LYS A 238 -52.94 -10.83 -1.89
CA LYS A 238 -53.95 -10.86 -0.83
C LYS A 238 -54.30 -9.46 -0.33
N MET A 239 -53.30 -8.62 -0.06
CA MET A 239 -53.53 -7.22 0.34
C MET A 239 -54.25 -6.41 -0.75
N ARG A 240 -53.97 -6.69 -2.04
CA ARG A 240 -54.65 -6.02 -3.15
C ARG A 240 -56.14 -6.37 -3.22
N LEU A 241 -56.51 -7.63 -2.95
CA LEU A 241 -57.90 -8.08 -2.91
C LEU A 241 -58.67 -7.44 -1.75
N ASP A 242 -58.06 -7.36 -0.56
CA ASP A 242 -58.66 -6.76 0.64
C ASP A 242 -58.92 -5.25 0.47
N TYR A 243 -58.07 -4.55 -0.30
CA TYR A 243 -58.28 -3.14 -0.66
C TYR A 243 -59.48 -2.96 -1.61
N THR A 244 -59.61 -3.80 -2.64
CA THR A 244 -60.77 -3.73 -3.55
C THR A 244 -62.10 -4.10 -2.88
N SER A 245 -62.09 -4.90 -1.81
CA SER A 245 -63.30 -5.29 -1.08
C SER A 245 -63.82 -4.21 -0.11
N THR A 246 -63.02 -3.18 0.19
CA THR A 246 -63.36 -2.16 1.19
C THR A 246 -63.73 -0.80 0.60
N VAL A 247 -63.73 -0.67 -0.74
CA VAL A 247 -64.21 0.54 -1.44
C VAL A 247 -65.68 0.35 -1.82
N PRO A 248 -66.62 1.16 -1.29
CA PRO A 248 -68.00 1.14 -1.74
C PRO A 248 -68.05 1.61 -3.20
N MET A 249 -68.60 0.79 -4.10
CA MET A 249 -69.01 1.25 -5.42
C MET A 249 -70.16 2.24 -5.21
N GLY A 250 -69.91 3.52 -5.49
CA GLY A 250 -70.92 4.58 -5.46
C GLY A 250 -72.00 4.40 -6.52
#